data_AF-A0A377USQ7-F1
#
_entry.id   AF-A0A377USQ7-F1
#
_cell.length_a   1.000
_cell.length_b   1.000
_cell.length_c   1.000
_cell.angle_alpha   90.00
_cell.angle_beta   90.00
_cell.angle_gamma   90.00
#
_symmetry.space_group_name_H-M   'P 1'
#
loop_
_entity.id
_entity.type
_entity.pdbx_description
1 polymer ?
#
loop_
_entity_poly.entity_id
_entity_poly.type
_entity_poly.pdbx_seq_one_letter_code
_entity_poly.pdbx_strand_id
1 'polypeptide(L)'
;MPANIGELTLTLDSELNKHKQIFAPNVLILDQNMTPAAFFPSNYFTYQQPGVMTADRLGGVMRLTPALGQQKLYVLVFTTEKDLQQTTTLLDPAKAYAKGAGNAAPDIPDPIAKHTTDGVLKLKVKTNSTSSVLVGPLFGSSGPGPVTVGNTAAPVAAPAAAAAPAAKSEPMLSDTETYFNNGIKQAVKQGDIDKALKLMNEAERLGSKSARSTFISSVKGKG
;
A
#
# COMPACT_ATOMS: atom_id res chain seq x y z
N MET A 1 -0.30 11.86 -1.05
CA MET A 1 0.94 11.81 -0.24
C MET A 1 2.02 11.06 -1.00
N PRO A 2 3.31 11.44 -0.86
CA PRO A 2 4.41 10.76 -1.54
C PRO A 2 4.52 9.30 -1.09
N ALA A 3 4.81 8.39 -2.02
CA ALA A 3 4.87 6.95 -1.77
C ALA A 3 6.17 6.30 -2.27
N ASN A 4 7.15 7.11 -2.68
CA ASN A 4 8.39 6.69 -3.32
C ASN A 4 9.54 6.38 -2.34
N ILE A 5 9.28 6.35 -1.03
CA ILE A 5 10.33 6.47 0.01
C ILE A 5 10.34 5.32 1.04
N GLY A 6 9.83 4.15 0.66
CA GLY A 6 9.79 2.96 1.52
C GLY A 6 8.47 2.83 2.30
N GLU A 7 8.52 2.17 3.46
CA GLU A 7 7.33 1.98 4.30
C GLU A 7 6.77 3.32 4.81
N LEU A 8 5.45 3.48 4.74
CA LEU A 8 4.73 4.60 5.32
C LEU A 8 3.98 4.18 6.57
N THR A 9 4.04 5.01 7.59
CA THR A 9 3.19 4.89 8.79
C THR A 9 2.26 6.10 8.83
N LEU A 10 0.95 5.84 8.74
CA LEU A 10 -0.10 6.83 8.91
C LEU A 10 -0.72 6.67 10.28
N THR A 11 -0.85 7.75 11.02
CA THR A 11 -1.61 7.80 12.27
C THR A 11 -2.80 8.72 12.05
N LEU A 12 -4.00 8.18 12.19
CA LEU A 12 -5.24 8.94 12.12
C LEU A 12 -5.87 8.98 13.51
N ASP A 13 -6.15 10.19 13.96
CA ASP A 13 -6.87 10.47 15.20
C ASP A 13 -8.15 11.26 14.88
N SER A 14 -9.28 10.82 15.42
CA SER A 14 -10.56 11.52 15.37
C SER A 14 -10.94 11.98 16.77
N GLU A 15 -11.04 13.28 16.99
CA GLU A 15 -11.23 13.84 18.33
C GLU A 15 -12.70 13.87 18.76
N LEU A 16 -12.94 13.54 20.03
CA LEU A 16 -14.23 13.72 20.68
C LEU A 16 -14.51 15.21 20.87
N ASN A 17 -15.68 15.65 20.45
CA ASN A 17 -16.10 17.04 20.65
C ASN A 17 -16.69 17.25 22.06
N LYS A 18 -16.90 18.53 22.43
CA LYS A 18 -17.48 18.91 23.73
C LYS A 18 -18.91 18.40 23.96
N HIS A 19 -19.60 17.98 22.90
CA HIS A 19 -20.97 17.45 22.93
C HIS A 19 -21.02 15.92 22.99
N LYS A 20 -19.89 15.25 23.27
CA LYS A 20 -19.77 13.78 23.26
C LYS A 20 -20.14 13.17 21.90
N GLN A 21 -19.77 13.84 20.81
CA GLN A 21 -19.88 13.33 19.45
C GLN A 21 -18.49 13.14 18.87
N ILE A 22 -18.33 12.08 18.08
CA ILE A 22 -17.05 11.72 17.47
C ILE A 22 -17.26 11.28 16.03
N PHE A 23 -16.35 11.65 15.14
CA PHE A 23 -16.39 11.14 13.78
C PHE A 23 -15.83 9.70 13.79
N ALA A 24 -16.56 8.75 13.22
CA ALA A 24 -16.15 7.34 13.14
C ALA A 24 -15.51 7.05 11.78
N PRO A 25 -14.17 6.98 11.68
CA PRO A 25 -13.49 6.99 10.40
C PRO A 25 -13.38 5.61 9.77
N ASN A 26 -13.70 5.54 8.49
CA ASN A 26 -13.27 4.50 7.58
C ASN A 26 -12.22 5.11 6.67
N VAL A 27 -11.15 4.36 6.39
CA VAL A 27 -10.05 4.84 5.57
C VAL A 27 -9.88 3.94 4.36
N LEU A 28 -10.06 4.49 3.18
CA LEU A 28 -9.75 3.84 1.91
C LEU A 28 -8.45 4.44 1.36
N ILE A 29 -7.46 3.58 1.16
CA ILE A 29 -6.20 3.91 0.51
C ILE A 29 -6.34 3.61 -0.97
N LEU A 30 -6.01 4.59 -1.80
CA LEU A 30 -6.02 4.47 -3.25
C LEU A 30 -4.60 4.63 -3.80
N ASP A 31 -4.28 3.88 -4.84
CA ASP A 31 -3.03 4.02 -5.58
C ASP A 31 -3.00 5.27 -6.46
N GLN A 32 -1.90 5.47 -7.19
CA GLN A 32 -1.74 6.59 -8.11
C GLN A 32 -2.75 6.62 -9.28
N ASN A 33 -3.42 5.50 -9.56
CA ASN A 33 -4.46 5.37 -10.58
C ASN A 33 -5.87 5.47 -9.97
N MET A 34 -6.00 5.90 -8.70
CA MET A 34 -7.27 5.93 -7.95
C MET A 34 -7.92 4.55 -7.77
N THR A 35 -7.13 3.48 -7.79
CA THR A 35 -7.61 2.13 -7.55
C THR A 35 -7.50 1.79 -6.05
N PRO A 36 -8.54 1.19 -5.43
CA PRO A 36 -8.47 0.69 -4.05
C PRO A 36 -7.27 -0.22 -3.81
N ALA A 37 -6.42 0.16 -2.86
CA ALA A 37 -5.21 -0.57 -2.46
C ALA A 37 -5.31 -1.17 -1.05
N ALA A 38 -5.96 -0.47 -0.11
CA ALA A 38 -6.20 -0.98 1.24
C ALA A 38 -7.43 -0.31 1.85
N PHE A 39 -8.09 -0.99 2.79
CA PHE A 39 -9.25 -0.47 3.50
C PHE A 39 -9.15 -0.75 5.01
N PHE A 40 -9.35 0.29 5.81
CA PHE A 40 -9.37 0.23 7.27
C PHE A 40 -10.77 0.63 7.76
N PRO A 41 -11.59 -0.33 8.21
CA PRO A 41 -12.94 -0.06 8.70
C PRO A 41 -12.95 0.71 10.03
N SER A 42 -14.10 1.28 10.40
CA SER A 42 -14.23 2.06 11.64
C SER A 42 -13.83 1.32 12.92
N ASN A 43 -14.02 0.01 12.99
CA ASN A 43 -13.63 -0.78 14.17
C ASN A 43 -12.11 -0.97 14.33
N TYR A 44 -11.32 -0.62 13.30
CA TYR A 44 -9.87 -0.56 13.39
C TYR A 44 -9.39 0.58 14.30
N PHE A 45 -10.19 1.65 14.40
CA PHE A 45 -9.87 2.83 15.20
C PHE A 45 -10.47 2.66 16.59
N THR A 46 -9.60 2.49 17.57
CA THR A 46 -10.03 2.23 18.96
C THR A 46 -10.04 3.51 19.77
N TYR A 47 -10.92 3.56 20.77
CA TYR A 47 -10.93 4.64 21.74
C TYR A 47 -9.62 4.72 22.53
N GLN A 48 -9.06 5.92 22.58
CA GLN A 48 -7.89 6.28 23.36
C GLN A 48 -8.26 7.38 24.34
N GLN A 49 -7.85 7.17 25.59
CA GLN A 49 -8.05 8.10 26.69
C GLN A 49 -7.33 9.43 26.46
N PRO A 50 -7.80 10.51 27.10
CA PRO A 50 -7.16 11.79 26.99
C PRO A 50 -5.81 11.73 27.70
N GLY A 51 -4.80 12.33 27.07
CA GLY A 51 -3.49 12.60 27.67
C GLY A 51 -3.39 14.06 28.10
N VAL A 52 -2.26 14.44 28.72
CA VAL A 52 -2.03 15.81 29.23
C VAL A 52 -2.29 16.90 28.16
N MET A 53 -2.04 16.59 26.89
CA MET A 53 -2.21 17.51 25.75
C MET A 53 -3.13 16.97 24.63
N THR A 54 -3.87 15.88 24.89
CA THR A 54 -4.70 15.23 23.86
C THR A 54 -6.07 14.90 24.42
N ALA A 55 -7.11 15.19 23.64
CA ALA A 55 -8.47 14.83 24.01
C ALA A 55 -8.72 13.32 23.83
N ASP A 56 -9.86 12.87 24.35
CA ASP A 56 -10.50 11.62 23.97
C ASP A 56 -10.61 11.51 22.46
N ARG A 57 -10.23 10.36 21.91
CA ARG A 57 -10.19 10.17 20.45
C ARG A 57 -10.34 8.73 20.03
N LEU A 58 -10.76 8.52 18.79
CA LEU A 58 -10.59 7.25 18.08
C LEU A 58 -9.30 7.34 17.29
N GLY A 59 -8.34 6.45 17.60
CA GLY A 59 -7.00 6.50 17.02
C GLY A 59 -6.60 5.16 16.41
N GLY A 60 -5.86 5.20 15.30
CA GLY A 60 -5.35 4.02 14.61
C GLY A 60 -4.04 4.29 13.85
N VAL A 61 -3.15 3.30 13.80
CA VAL A 61 -1.83 3.39 13.15
C VAL A 61 -1.74 2.41 12.00
N MET A 62 -1.87 2.92 10.78
CA MET A 62 -1.85 2.14 9.55
C MET A 62 -0.43 2.11 8.97
N ARG A 63 0.13 0.90 8.78
CA ARG A 63 1.41 0.71 8.12
C ARG A 63 1.17 0.27 6.67
N LEU A 64 1.72 1.01 5.73
CA LEU A 64 1.53 0.83 4.30
C LEU A 64 2.89 0.60 3.65
N THR A 65 2.96 -0.38 2.76
CA THR A 65 4.13 -0.63 1.92
C THR A 65 3.72 -0.36 0.48
N PRO A 66 4.02 0.82 -0.08
CA PRO A 66 3.73 1.11 -1.48
C PRO A 66 4.39 0.10 -2.42
N ALA A 67 3.74 -0.20 -3.53
CA ALA A 67 4.34 -1.04 -4.55
C ALA A 67 5.51 -0.31 -5.24
N LEU A 68 6.47 -1.08 -5.76
CA LEU A 68 7.60 -0.54 -6.50
C LEU A 68 7.12 0.32 -7.69
N GLY A 69 7.65 1.53 -7.80
CA GLY A 69 7.24 2.49 -8.84
C GLY A 69 6.02 3.35 -8.50
N GLN A 70 5.36 3.15 -7.36
CA GLN A 70 4.32 4.08 -6.89
C GLN A 70 4.94 5.36 -6.36
N GLN A 71 4.56 6.49 -6.94
CA GLN A 71 5.05 7.80 -6.50
C GLN A 71 4.07 8.50 -5.55
N LYS A 72 2.78 8.17 -5.63
CA LYS A 72 1.71 8.83 -4.88
C LYS A 72 0.68 7.81 -4.38
N LEU A 73 0.14 8.08 -3.19
CA LEU A 73 -1.04 7.44 -2.62
C LEU A 73 -2.08 8.51 -2.26
N TYR A 74 -3.35 8.16 -2.37
CA TYR A 74 -4.47 8.97 -1.89
C TYR A 74 -5.14 8.28 -0.71
N VAL A 75 -5.64 9.09 0.22
CA VAL A 75 -6.30 8.62 1.44
C VAL A 75 -7.67 9.27 1.47
N LEU A 76 -8.71 8.46 1.41
CA LEU A 76 -10.08 8.88 1.57
C LEU A 76 -10.55 8.47 2.97
N VAL A 77 -10.85 9.47 3.80
CA VAL A 77 -11.43 9.26 5.12
C VAL A 77 -12.91 9.61 5.04
N PHE A 78 -13.78 8.69 5.43
CA PHE A 78 -15.23 8.85 5.36
C PHE A 78 -15.90 8.09 6.50
N THR A 79 -17.20 8.31 6.71
CA THR A 79 -18.01 7.51 7.63
C THR A 79 -19.16 6.89 6.87
N THR A 80 -19.78 5.84 7.41
CA THR A 80 -20.93 5.17 6.76
C THR A 80 -22.17 5.32 7.62
N GLU A 81 -23.36 5.20 7.02
CA GLU A 81 -24.63 5.22 7.78
C GLU A 81 -24.67 4.16 8.88
N LYS A 82 -24.08 2.99 8.63
CA LYS A 82 -23.95 1.93 9.62
C LYS A 82 -23.12 2.39 10.81
N ASP A 83 -21.98 3.03 10.57
CA ASP A 83 -21.12 3.51 11.64
C ASP A 83 -21.76 4.68 12.39
N LEU A 84 -22.53 5.54 11.72
CA LEU A 84 -23.28 6.63 12.36
C LEU A 84 -24.34 6.14 13.36
N GLN A 85 -24.87 4.93 13.15
CA GLN A 85 -25.80 4.28 14.08
C GLN A 85 -25.09 3.63 15.28
N GLN A 86 -23.77 3.48 15.22
CA GLN A 86 -22.98 2.95 16.31
C GLN A 86 -22.56 4.04 17.30
N THR A 87 -22.05 3.58 18.43
CA THR A 87 -21.58 4.44 19.51
C THR A 87 -20.27 3.91 20.07
N THR A 88 -19.45 4.80 20.61
CA THR A 88 -18.21 4.45 21.29
C THR A 88 -18.38 4.66 22.80
N THR A 89 -18.11 3.62 23.59
CA THR A 89 -18.03 3.76 25.05
C THR A 89 -16.71 4.42 25.42
N LEU A 90 -16.79 5.52 26.15
CA LEU A 90 -15.64 6.28 26.65
C LEU A 90 -15.29 5.80 28.06
N LEU A 91 -14.07 6.06 28.55
CA LEU A 91 -13.79 5.79 29.95
C LEU A 91 -14.34 6.92 30.82
N ASP A 92 -15.07 6.58 31.88
CA ASP A 92 -15.51 7.59 32.83
C ASP A 92 -14.32 8.26 33.56
N PRO A 93 -14.28 9.60 33.67
CA PRO A 93 -13.20 10.31 34.35
C PRO A 93 -12.96 9.86 35.80
N ALA A 94 -14.00 9.51 36.56
CA ALA A 94 -13.85 9.05 37.93
C ALA A 94 -13.24 7.65 37.99
N LYS A 95 -13.55 6.76 37.03
CA LYS A 95 -12.84 5.47 36.89
C LYS A 95 -11.39 5.66 36.46
N ALA A 96 -11.12 6.58 35.53
CA ALA A 96 -9.76 6.92 35.12
C ALA A 96 -8.92 7.44 36.30
N TYR A 97 -9.50 8.32 37.12
CA TYR A 97 -8.86 8.87 38.32
C TYR A 97 -8.62 7.79 39.38
N ALA A 98 -9.63 6.96 39.67
CA ALA A 98 -9.49 5.86 40.62
C ALA A 98 -8.37 4.89 40.21
N LYS A 99 -8.31 4.53 38.92
CA LYS A 99 -7.24 3.70 38.36
C LYS A 99 -5.86 4.35 38.51
N GLY A 100 -5.75 5.65 38.27
CA GLY A 100 -4.50 6.40 38.44
C GLY A 100 -4.04 6.55 39.89
N ALA A 101 -4.99 6.69 40.81
CA ALA A 101 -4.74 6.82 42.26
C ALA A 101 -4.56 5.48 42.99
N GLY A 102 -4.71 4.34 42.29
CA GLY A 102 -4.65 3.00 42.89
C GLY A 102 -5.87 2.64 43.74
N ASN A 103 -6.97 3.37 43.59
CA ASN A 103 -8.22 3.13 44.28
C ASN A 103 -9.12 2.16 43.51
N ALA A 104 -10.07 1.54 44.20
CA ALA A 104 -11.12 0.75 43.55
C ALA A 104 -11.92 1.63 42.59
N ALA A 105 -12.19 1.12 41.38
CA ALA A 105 -13.00 1.83 40.41
C ALA A 105 -14.46 1.93 40.90
N PRO A 106 -15.08 3.12 40.87
CA PRO A 106 -16.48 3.28 41.23
C PRO A 106 -17.40 2.52 40.25
N ASP A 107 -18.49 1.96 40.77
CA ASP A 107 -19.52 1.27 39.99
C ASP A 107 -20.50 2.28 39.37
N ILE A 108 -20.03 2.99 38.36
CA ILE A 108 -20.79 3.97 37.58
C ILE A 108 -20.76 3.60 36.10
N PRO A 109 -21.85 3.81 35.33
CA PRO A 109 -21.86 3.52 33.90
C PRO A 109 -20.94 4.48 33.14
N ASP A 110 -20.24 3.94 32.14
CA ASP A 110 -19.33 4.72 31.30
C ASP A 110 -20.06 5.64 30.31
N PRO A 111 -19.56 6.86 30.06
CA PRO A 111 -20.19 7.77 29.12
C PRO A 111 -20.11 7.24 27.68
N ILE A 112 -21.15 7.48 26.90
CA ILE A 112 -21.24 7.01 25.51
C ILE A 112 -21.10 8.21 24.56
N ALA A 113 -20.20 8.09 23.58
CA ALA A 113 -20.06 9.02 22.48
C ALA A 113 -20.92 8.58 21.28
N LYS A 114 -21.66 9.53 20.71
CA LYS A 114 -22.42 9.31 19.46
C LYS A 114 -21.52 9.52 18.26
N HIS A 115 -21.68 8.69 17.24
CA HIS A 115 -20.98 8.92 15.98
C HIS A 115 -21.66 10.04 15.18
N THR A 116 -20.88 10.83 14.45
CA THR A 116 -21.37 11.97 13.66
C THR A 116 -20.64 12.08 12.31
N THR A 117 -21.24 12.82 11.38
CA THR A 117 -20.73 13.04 10.01
C THR A 117 -19.58 14.03 9.92
N ASP A 118 -19.40 14.85 10.96
CA ASP A 118 -18.43 15.93 11.04
C ASP A 118 -17.59 15.83 12.31
N GLY A 119 -16.37 16.36 12.29
CA GLY A 119 -15.48 16.30 13.44
C GLY A 119 -14.09 16.79 13.10
N VAL A 120 -13.19 16.68 14.08
CA VAL A 120 -11.78 17.07 13.92
C VAL A 120 -10.95 15.82 13.70
N LEU A 121 -10.31 15.76 12.53
CA LEU A 121 -9.39 14.69 12.14
C LEU A 121 -7.95 15.19 12.13
N LYS A 122 -7.05 14.43 12.73
CA LYS A 122 -5.61 14.67 12.69
C LYS A 122 -4.95 13.49 11.99
N LEU A 123 -4.36 13.77 10.83
CA LEU A 123 -3.61 12.78 10.06
C LEU A 123 -2.11 13.10 10.14
N LYS A 124 -1.34 12.17 10.70
CA LYS A 124 0.12 12.22 10.72
C LYS A 124 0.67 11.19 9.77
N VAL A 125 1.62 11.59 8.93
CA VAL A 125 2.27 10.71 7.97
C VAL A 125 3.76 10.69 8.27
N LYS A 126 4.32 9.49 8.42
CA LYS A 126 5.76 9.27 8.57
C LYS A 126 6.23 8.34 7.45
N THR A 127 7.34 8.67 6.83
CA THR A 127 8.04 7.84 5.86
C THR A 127 9.27 7.27 6.55
N ASN A 128 9.43 5.95 6.57
CA ASN A 128 10.66 5.34 7.05
C ASN A 128 11.64 5.19 5.86
N SER A 129 12.23 6.32 5.49
CA SER A 129 13.33 6.34 4.54
C SER A 129 14.59 6.12 5.35
N THR A 130 15.20 4.95 5.22
CA THR A 130 16.52 4.67 5.79
C THR A 130 17.53 5.63 5.15
N SER A 131 17.71 6.80 5.75
CA SER A 131 18.80 7.72 5.45
C SER A 131 20.09 7.02 5.86
N SER A 132 20.72 6.32 4.93
CA SER A 132 22.08 5.83 5.13
C SER A 132 23.01 7.04 5.15
N VAL A 133 23.52 7.40 6.33
CA VAL A 133 24.65 8.32 6.44
C VAL A 133 25.86 7.57 5.89
N LEU A 134 26.34 8.00 4.72
CA LEU A 134 27.59 7.51 4.16
C LEU A 134 28.72 8.12 4.99
N VAL A 135 29.21 7.37 5.99
CA VAL A 135 30.36 7.78 6.81
C VAL A 135 31.61 7.65 5.94
N GLY A 136 31.97 8.73 5.25
CA GLY A 136 33.26 8.91 4.59
C GLY A 136 34.19 9.80 5.43
N PRO A 137 35.52 9.67 5.33
CA PRO A 137 36.45 10.53 6.06
C PRO A 137 36.23 12.00 5.69
N LEU A 138 35.95 12.85 6.68
CA LEU A 138 35.57 14.26 6.50
C LEU A 138 36.75 15.23 6.34
N PHE A 139 37.99 14.71 6.29
CA PHE A 139 39.18 15.53 6.13
C PHE A 139 40.09 14.89 5.08
N GLY A 140 40.33 15.63 4.01
CA GLY A 140 41.25 15.24 2.96
C GLY A 140 42.68 15.16 3.46
N SER A 141 43.40 14.13 3.03
CA SER A 141 44.86 14.16 2.96
C SER A 141 45.26 13.81 1.53
N SER A 142 45.64 14.84 0.79
CA SER A 142 46.30 14.80 -0.50
C SER A 142 47.67 14.11 -0.36
N GLY A 143 48.01 13.17 -1.25
CA GLY A 143 49.37 12.67 -1.44
C GLY A 143 49.51 11.85 -2.73
N PRO A 144 50.61 11.94 -3.51
CA PRO A 144 50.62 11.72 -4.95
C PRO A 144 51.28 10.40 -5.40
N GLY A 145 50.90 9.90 -6.59
CA GLY A 145 51.78 9.04 -7.40
C GLY A 145 51.10 7.83 -8.09
N PRO A 146 51.18 7.69 -9.43
CA PRO A 146 50.47 6.69 -10.23
C PRO A 146 51.31 5.44 -10.54
N VAL A 147 50.67 4.31 -10.92
CA VAL A 147 51.18 3.42 -11.98
C VAL A 147 50.04 2.79 -12.76
N THR A 148 50.29 2.63 -14.05
CA THR A 148 49.34 2.29 -15.09
C THR A 148 49.80 1.03 -15.83
N VAL A 149 48.85 0.42 -16.54
CA VAL A 149 48.96 -0.49 -17.69
C VAL A 149 49.58 -1.89 -17.50
N GLY A 150 48.73 -2.88 -17.78
CA GLY A 150 49.08 -4.27 -18.11
C GLY A 150 47.88 -4.96 -18.77
N ASN A 151 47.55 -4.49 -19.97
CA ASN A 151 46.46 -4.92 -20.87
C ASN A 151 46.62 -6.38 -21.32
N THR A 152 45.54 -7.18 -21.42
CA THR A 152 45.20 -8.11 -22.54
C THR A 152 44.09 -9.13 -22.18
N ALA A 153 43.03 -9.10 -23.00
CA ALA A 153 42.13 -10.18 -23.47
C ALA A 153 41.30 -11.05 -22.50
N ALA A 154 39.99 -11.12 -22.82
CA ALA A 154 39.06 -12.24 -22.54
C ALA A 154 39.39 -13.46 -23.45
N PRO A 155 38.71 -14.65 -23.41
CA PRO A 155 37.69 -15.23 -22.50
C PRO A 155 37.99 -16.74 -22.16
N VAL A 156 36.94 -17.53 -21.79
CA VAL A 156 36.76 -19.02 -21.72
C VAL A 156 37.22 -19.77 -20.45
N ALA A 157 36.51 -20.76 -19.87
CA ALA A 157 35.20 -21.39 -20.06
C ALA A 157 34.81 -22.20 -18.79
N ALA A 158 33.53 -22.58 -18.73
CA ALA A 158 32.82 -23.30 -17.66
C ALA A 158 33.39 -24.68 -17.25
N PRO A 159 32.88 -25.26 -16.16
CA PRO A 159 31.95 -26.39 -16.33
C PRO A 159 30.57 -26.17 -15.69
N ALA A 160 29.64 -27.01 -16.14
CA ALA A 160 28.19 -26.89 -16.05
C ALA A 160 27.53 -27.25 -14.71
N ALA A 161 26.27 -26.81 -14.61
CA ALA A 161 25.11 -27.35 -13.86
C ALA A 161 25.11 -27.18 -12.31
N ALA A 162 24.03 -26.79 -11.63
CA ALA A 162 22.60 -26.75 -11.97
C ALA A 162 21.83 -25.67 -11.17
N ALA A 163 20.83 -25.07 -11.82
CA ALA A 163 19.74 -24.28 -11.23
C ALA A 163 18.69 -25.24 -10.60
N ALA A 164 18.02 -24.90 -9.49
CA ALA A 164 16.70 -24.24 -9.37
C ALA A 164 16.03 -24.78 -8.04
N PRO A 165 14.90 -24.24 -7.50
CA PRO A 165 13.90 -23.32 -8.09
C PRO A 165 13.61 -22.06 -7.22
N ALA A 166 13.42 -20.84 -7.72
CA ALA A 166 12.47 -20.37 -8.75
C ALA A 166 11.04 -20.86 -8.48
N ALA A 167 10.26 -20.07 -7.74
CA ALA A 167 8.81 -20.17 -7.84
C ALA A 167 8.45 -20.03 -9.33
N LYS A 168 7.92 -21.14 -9.84
CA LYS A 168 7.68 -21.45 -11.22
C LYS A 168 6.67 -20.44 -11.78
N SER A 169 7.12 -19.56 -12.67
CA SER A 169 6.26 -19.18 -13.81
C SER A 169 6.03 -20.48 -14.56
N GLU A 170 4.97 -21.20 -14.20
CA GLU A 170 4.53 -22.26 -15.09
C GLU A 170 4.26 -21.58 -16.43
N PRO A 171 4.85 -22.05 -17.54
CA PRO A 171 4.34 -21.67 -18.83
C PRO A 171 2.83 -21.91 -18.74
N MET A 172 2.03 -20.93 -19.17
CA MET A 172 0.60 -21.14 -19.32
C MET A 172 0.40 -22.54 -19.90
N LEU A 173 -0.51 -23.32 -19.32
CA LEU A 173 -0.93 -24.56 -19.96
C LEU A 173 -1.17 -24.26 -21.44
N SER A 174 -0.71 -25.15 -22.33
CA SER A 174 -0.89 -25.01 -23.78
C SER A 174 -2.35 -24.73 -24.15
N ASP A 175 -3.28 -25.25 -23.35
CA ASP A 175 -4.71 -25.07 -23.46
C ASP A 175 -5.13 -23.61 -23.18
N THR A 176 -4.52 -22.99 -22.16
CA THR A 176 -4.72 -21.58 -21.83
C THR A 176 -4.11 -20.67 -22.88
N GLU A 177 -2.90 -20.99 -23.38
CA GLU A 177 -2.27 -20.22 -24.47
C GLU A 177 -3.10 -20.26 -25.76
N THR A 178 -3.66 -21.43 -26.09
CA THR A 178 -4.57 -21.60 -27.23
C THR A 178 -5.85 -20.80 -27.06
N TYR A 179 -6.43 -20.76 -25.86
CA TYR A 179 -7.62 -19.96 -25.54
C TYR A 179 -7.39 -18.47 -25.82
N PHE A 180 -6.29 -17.91 -25.31
CA PHE A 180 -5.96 -16.50 -25.54
C PHE A 180 -5.64 -16.21 -27.01
N ASN A 181 -4.88 -17.07 -27.68
CA ASN A 181 -4.56 -16.90 -29.10
C ASN A 181 -5.81 -16.93 -30.00
N ASN A 182 -6.79 -17.78 -29.69
CA ASN A 182 -8.07 -17.82 -30.40
C ASN A 182 -8.91 -16.58 -30.12
N GLY A 183 -8.97 -16.13 -28.86
CA GLY A 183 -9.66 -14.89 -28.49
C GLY A 183 -9.08 -13.65 -29.19
N ILE A 184 -7.75 -13.55 -29.26
CA ILE A 184 -7.05 -12.48 -29.98
C ILE A 184 -7.41 -12.51 -31.47
N LYS A 185 -7.34 -13.68 -32.12
CA LYS A 185 -7.72 -13.84 -33.55
C LYS A 185 -9.19 -13.46 -33.80
N GLN A 186 -10.11 -13.84 -32.93
CA GLN A 186 -11.54 -13.53 -33.07
C GLN A 186 -11.83 -12.04 -32.91
N ALA A 187 -11.27 -11.42 -31.87
CA ALA A 187 -11.43 -9.99 -31.60
C ALA A 187 -10.88 -9.15 -32.77
N VAL A 188 -9.69 -9.51 -33.27
CA VAL A 188 -9.12 -8.85 -34.45
C VAL A 188 -9.99 -9.06 -35.68
N LYS A 189 -10.50 -10.27 -35.95
CA LYS A 189 -11.45 -10.52 -37.07
C LYS A 189 -12.70 -9.66 -36.97
N GLN A 190 -13.27 -9.52 -35.78
CA GLN A 190 -14.44 -8.69 -35.50
C GLN A 190 -14.16 -7.18 -35.58
N GLY A 191 -12.89 -6.76 -35.68
CA GLY A 191 -12.51 -5.34 -35.72
C GLY A 191 -12.43 -4.70 -34.34
N ASP A 192 -12.58 -5.49 -33.29
CA ASP A 192 -12.49 -5.07 -31.89
C ASP A 192 -11.02 -5.14 -31.44
N ILE A 193 -10.24 -4.15 -31.87
CA ILE A 193 -8.80 -4.07 -31.59
C ILE A 193 -8.55 -3.85 -30.09
N ASP A 194 -9.43 -3.12 -29.40
CA ASP A 194 -9.34 -2.86 -27.96
C ASP A 194 -9.45 -4.16 -27.15
N LYS A 195 -10.42 -5.02 -27.49
CA LYS A 195 -10.56 -6.34 -26.88
C LYS A 195 -9.39 -7.25 -27.20
N ALA A 196 -8.86 -7.20 -28.43
CA ALA A 196 -7.69 -7.97 -28.83
C ALA A 196 -6.42 -7.55 -28.05
N LEU A 197 -6.22 -6.26 -27.82
CA LEU A 197 -5.12 -5.72 -27.01
C LEU A 197 -5.24 -6.16 -25.54
N LYS A 198 -6.45 -6.11 -24.97
CA LYS A 198 -6.71 -6.55 -23.60
C LYS A 198 -6.41 -8.04 -23.41
N LEU A 199 -6.82 -8.88 -24.36
CA LEU A 199 -6.54 -10.33 -24.33
C LEU A 199 -5.04 -10.63 -24.51
N MET A 200 -4.33 -9.86 -25.33
CA MET A 200 -2.88 -9.98 -25.49
C MET A 200 -2.14 -9.65 -24.19
N ASN A 201 -2.42 -8.50 -23.58
CA ASN A 201 -1.78 -8.07 -22.33
C ASN A 201 -2.04 -9.05 -21.18
N GLU A 202 -3.25 -9.62 -21.11
CA GLU A 202 -3.62 -10.62 -20.13
C GLU A 202 -2.83 -11.92 -20.33
N ALA A 203 -2.69 -12.38 -21.58
CA ALA A 203 -1.89 -13.55 -21.90
C ALA A 203 -0.39 -13.34 -21.63
N GLU A 204 0.17 -12.17 -21.95
CA GLU A 204 1.57 -11.83 -21.63
C GLU A 204 1.81 -11.79 -20.11
N ARG A 205 0.86 -11.24 -19.35
CA ARG A 205 0.91 -11.21 -17.88
C ARG A 205 0.92 -12.61 -17.27
N LEU A 206 0.22 -13.55 -17.91
CA LEU A 206 0.20 -14.96 -17.53
C LEU A 206 1.41 -15.75 -18.06
N GLY A 207 2.33 -15.11 -18.79
CA GLY A 207 3.56 -15.72 -19.28
C GLY A 207 3.49 -16.30 -20.69
N SER A 208 2.47 -15.97 -21.48
CA SER A 208 2.41 -16.36 -22.90
C SER A 208 3.55 -15.72 -23.69
N LYS A 209 4.23 -16.54 -24.48
CA LYS A 209 5.28 -16.09 -25.42
C LYS A 209 4.74 -15.86 -26.83
N SER A 210 3.52 -16.33 -27.13
CA SER A 210 2.92 -16.29 -28.46
C SER A 210 1.77 -15.29 -28.63
N ALA A 211 1.26 -14.69 -27.55
CA ALA A 211 0.16 -13.73 -27.61
C ALA A 211 0.48 -12.49 -28.47
N ARG A 212 1.68 -11.92 -28.29
CA ARG A 212 2.13 -10.72 -29.03
C ARG A 212 2.27 -10.97 -30.52
N SER A 213 2.90 -12.07 -30.90
CA SER A 213 3.07 -12.44 -32.31
C SER A 213 1.73 -12.80 -32.97
N THR A 214 0.82 -13.43 -32.22
CA THR A 214 -0.55 -13.72 -32.69
C THR A 214 -1.37 -12.46 -32.92
N PHE A 215 -1.26 -11.45 -32.05
CA PHE A 215 -1.89 -10.15 -32.24
C PHE A 215 -1.37 -9.45 -33.50
N ILE A 216 -0.04 -9.29 -33.61
CA ILE A 216 0.61 -8.60 -34.74
C ILE A 216 0.29 -9.27 -36.08
N SER A 217 0.33 -10.60 -36.16
CA SER A 217 -0.02 -11.33 -37.38
C SER A 217 -1.50 -11.20 -37.75
N SER A 218 -2.40 -11.20 -36.75
CA SER A 218 -3.84 -11.07 -36.99
C SER A 218 -4.24 -9.68 -37.47
N VAL A 219 -3.61 -8.62 -36.96
CA VAL A 219 -3.89 -7.24 -37.41
C VAL A 219 -3.26 -6.95 -38.77
N LYS A 220 -2.09 -7.52 -39.05
CA LYS A 220 -1.39 -7.38 -40.33
C LYS A 220 -2.08 -8.14 -41.48
N GLY A 221 -2.72 -9.27 -41.19
CA GLY A 221 -3.50 -10.04 -42.18
C GLY A 221 -4.88 -9.47 -42.48
N LYS A 222 -5.22 -8.27 -41.99
CA LYS A 222 -6.48 -7.56 -42.24
C LYS A 222 -6.40 -6.53 -43.38
N GLY A 223 -5.30 -6.55 -44.15
CA GLY A 223 -5.11 -5.79 -45.39
C GLY A 223 -5.17 -6.69 -46.61
#